data_AF-A0A838MYB7-F1
#
_entry.id   AF-A0A838MYB7-F1
#
_cell.length_a   1.000
_cell.length_b   1.000
_cell.length_c   1.000
_cell.angle_alpha   90.00
_cell.angle_beta   90.00
_cell.angle_gamma   90.00
#
_symmetry.space_group_name_H-M   'P 1'
#
loop_
_entity.id
_entity.type
_entity.pdbx_description
1 polymer ?
#
loop_
_entity_poly.entity_id
_entity_poly.type
_entity_poly.pdbx_seq_one_letter_code
_entity_poly.pdbx_strand_id
1 'polypeptide(L)'
;MEDNKLAADEARRAEQHGSVKSQIEGEVNAEIAARADRTTPVEAQRMEQVAGEFRGKAMDEVVTTEREVERSRTMARVSQVVDYIFYVIYALLALRLLLALMAASSSAGFVQFIRSVTDPLYAPFKGIVASPSVEGGYTLALPIVIAIIVYALLHAGINGLLRLVAHRKTQV
;
A
#
# COMPACT_ATOMS: atom_id res chain seq x y z
N MET A 1 -41.85 40.29 -18.13
CA MET A 1 -42.65 40.53 -16.90
C MET A 1 -42.99 39.23 -16.15
N GLU A 2 -42.79 38.04 -16.74
CA GLU A 2 -43.10 36.76 -16.10
C GLU A 2 -42.05 36.31 -15.06
N ASP A 3 -40.76 36.59 -15.30
CA ASP A 3 -39.66 36.20 -14.39
C ASP A 3 -39.77 36.82 -12.98
N ASN A 4 -40.28 38.05 -12.87
CA ASN A 4 -40.45 38.74 -11.59
C ASN A 4 -41.60 38.13 -10.75
N LYS A 5 -42.61 37.55 -11.42
CA LYS A 5 -43.70 36.83 -10.72
C LYS A 5 -43.23 35.47 -10.21
N LEU A 6 -42.36 34.80 -10.95
CA LEU A 6 -41.80 33.50 -10.56
C LEU A 6 -40.90 33.63 -9.33
N ALA A 7 -40.01 34.63 -9.31
CA ALA A 7 -39.13 34.91 -8.17
C ALA A 7 -39.92 35.26 -6.89
N ALA A 8 -41.02 36.02 -7.03
CA ALA A 8 -41.90 36.35 -5.90
C ALA A 8 -42.73 35.15 -5.41
N ASP A 9 -43.03 34.17 -6.26
CA ASP A 9 -43.71 32.93 -5.85
C ASP A 9 -42.73 31.97 -5.13
N GLU A 10 -41.49 31.90 -5.61
CA GLU A 10 -40.43 31.06 -5.03
C GLU A 10 -40.00 31.54 -3.64
N ALA A 11 -39.84 32.85 -3.46
CA ALA A 11 -39.56 33.44 -2.15
C ALA A 11 -40.65 33.11 -1.11
N ARG A 12 -41.93 33.18 -1.52
CA ARG A 12 -43.07 32.82 -0.66
C ARG A 12 -43.07 31.34 -0.27
N ARG A 13 -42.66 30.44 -1.16
CA ARG A 13 -42.53 29.01 -0.84
C ARG A 13 -41.36 28.75 0.10
N ALA A 14 -40.21 29.38 -0.09
CA ALA A 14 -39.06 29.22 0.80
C ALA A 14 -39.39 29.64 2.25
N GLU A 15 -40.11 30.74 2.42
CA GLU A 15 -40.60 31.19 3.74
C GLU A 15 -41.62 30.21 4.36
N GLN A 16 -42.52 29.65 3.55
CA GLN A 16 -43.47 28.62 4.00
C GLN A 16 -42.75 27.33 4.43
N HIS A 17 -41.74 26.87 3.69
CA HIS A 17 -40.97 25.69 4.05
C HIS A 17 -40.17 25.89 5.34
N GLY A 18 -39.61 27.09 5.56
CA GLY A 18 -38.90 27.41 6.80
C GLY A 18 -39.80 27.36 8.03
N SER A 19 -41.02 27.92 7.92
CA SER A 19 -41.98 27.90 9.04
C SER A 19 -42.51 26.49 9.32
N VAL A 20 -42.85 25.70 8.30
CA VAL A 20 -43.26 24.30 8.45
C VAL A 20 -42.15 23.45 9.09
N LYS A 21 -40.91 23.62 8.64
CA LYS A 21 -39.77 22.89 9.22
C LYS A 21 -39.59 23.21 10.70
N SER A 22 -39.65 24.49 11.07
CA SER A 22 -39.53 24.90 12.48
C SER A 22 -40.67 24.38 13.36
N GLN A 23 -41.89 24.29 12.80
CA GLN A 23 -43.05 23.72 13.49
C GLN A 23 -42.88 22.23 13.74
N ILE A 24 -42.47 21.47 12.71
CA ILE A 24 -42.23 20.03 12.82
C ILE A 24 -41.07 19.76 13.79
N GLU A 25 -39.98 20.52 13.73
CA GLU A 25 -38.87 20.39 14.68
C GLU A 25 -39.33 20.64 16.12
N GLY A 26 -40.17 21.66 16.34
CA GLY A 26 -40.77 21.93 17.65
C GLY A 26 -41.69 20.81 18.14
N GLU A 27 -42.54 20.28 17.25
CA GLU A 27 -43.47 19.18 17.55
C GLU A 27 -42.73 17.88 17.87
N VAL A 28 -41.76 17.50 17.04
CA VAL A 28 -40.93 16.30 17.24
C VAL A 28 -40.12 16.43 18.52
N ASN A 29 -39.53 17.59 18.80
CA ASN A 29 -38.76 17.80 20.03
C ASN A 29 -39.65 17.73 21.28
N ALA A 30 -40.87 18.29 21.22
CA ALA A 30 -41.85 18.18 22.30
C ALA A 30 -42.35 16.74 22.49
N GLU A 31 -42.56 15.99 21.40
CA GLU A 31 -42.92 14.58 21.44
C GLU A 31 -41.80 13.72 22.05
N ILE A 32 -40.54 13.96 21.66
CA ILE A 32 -39.37 13.28 22.23
C ILE A 32 -39.27 13.56 23.73
N ALA A 33 -39.46 14.81 24.16
CA ALA A 33 -39.45 15.17 25.58
C ALA A 33 -40.58 14.49 26.37
N ALA A 34 -41.80 14.49 25.83
CA ALA A 34 -42.95 13.82 26.45
C ALA A 34 -42.80 12.29 26.50
N ARG A 35 -42.07 11.71 25.54
CA ARG A 35 -41.77 10.27 25.49
C ARG A 35 -40.65 9.88 26.45
N ALA A 36 -39.66 10.75 26.64
CA ALA A 36 -38.60 10.57 27.64
C ALA A 36 -39.18 10.46 29.06
N ASP A 37 -40.15 11.30 29.42
CA ASP A 37 -40.83 11.26 30.72
C ASP A 37 -41.70 10.00 30.92
N ARG A 38 -42.12 9.35 29.84
CA ARG A 38 -42.92 8.11 29.88
C ARG A 38 -42.07 6.85 29.74
N THR A 39 -40.75 6.98 29.56
CA THR A 39 -39.86 5.86 29.38
C THR A 39 -39.79 5.07 30.68
N THR A 40 -40.27 3.83 30.64
CA THR A 40 -40.26 2.97 31.82
C THR A 40 -38.81 2.60 32.18
N PRO A 41 -38.50 2.32 33.46
CA PRO A 41 -37.15 1.88 33.87
C PRO A 41 -36.64 0.68 33.06
N VAL A 42 -37.55 -0.16 32.57
CA VAL A 42 -37.27 -1.35 31.75
C VAL A 42 -36.81 -0.98 30.33
N GLU A 43 -37.38 0.07 29.73
CA GLU A 43 -36.99 0.55 28.41
C GLU A 43 -35.65 1.27 28.43
N ALA A 44 -35.38 2.04 29.50
CA ALA A 44 -34.07 2.66 29.73
C ALA A 44 -32.96 1.60 29.81
N GLN A 45 -33.21 0.50 30.54
CA GLN A 45 -32.28 -0.63 30.64
C GLN A 45 -32.04 -1.31 29.29
N ARG A 46 -33.07 -1.51 28.45
CA ARG A 46 -32.90 -2.07 27.10
C ARG A 46 -32.08 -1.13 26.21
N MET A 47 -32.31 0.17 26.30
CA MET A 47 -31.55 1.15 25.52
C MET A 47 -30.06 1.11 25.88
N GLU A 48 -29.75 0.97 27.17
CA GLU A 48 -28.39 0.86 27.68
C GLU A 48 -27.71 -0.46 27.26
N GLN A 49 -28.46 -1.58 27.25
CA GLN A 49 -27.98 -2.87 26.73
C GLN A 49 -27.66 -2.80 25.24
N VAL A 50 -28.55 -2.20 24.45
CA VAL A 50 -28.37 -2.04 23.00
C VAL A 50 -27.19 -1.11 22.70
N ALA A 51 -27.07 0.01 23.42
CA ALA A 51 -25.92 0.91 23.33
C ALA A 51 -24.60 0.22 23.71
N GLY A 52 -24.63 -0.65 24.73
CA GLY A 52 -23.50 -1.48 25.13
C GLY A 52 -23.08 -2.48 24.04
N GLU A 53 -24.04 -3.13 23.38
CA GLU A 53 -23.77 -4.06 22.28
C GLU A 53 -23.18 -3.35 21.05
N PHE A 54 -23.74 -2.19 20.66
CA PHE A 54 -23.21 -1.39 19.56
C PHE A 54 -21.80 -0.88 19.84
N ARG A 55 -21.53 -0.44 21.09
CA ARG A 55 -20.17 -0.08 21.51
C ARG A 55 -19.25 -1.29 21.45
N GLY A 56 -19.70 -2.47 21.90
CA GLY A 56 -18.93 -3.71 21.82
C GLY A 56 -18.55 -4.09 20.38
N LYS A 57 -19.52 -4.06 19.45
CA LYS A 57 -19.29 -4.30 18.03
C LYS A 57 -18.36 -3.27 17.39
N ALA A 58 -18.55 -1.99 17.69
CA ALA A 58 -17.69 -0.93 17.16
C ALA A 58 -16.24 -1.07 17.67
N MET A 59 -16.03 -1.48 18.92
CA MET A 59 -14.69 -1.72 19.45
C MET A 59 -14.05 -2.98 18.84
N ASP A 60 -14.82 -4.05 18.65
CA ASP A 60 -14.33 -5.29 18.01
C ASP A 60 -13.97 -5.07 16.52
N GLU A 61 -14.75 -4.26 15.81
CA GLU A 61 -14.48 -3.82 14.44
C GLU A 61 -13.21 -2.95 14.35
N VAL A 62 -12.98 -2.05 15.30
CA VAL A 62 -11.75 -1.26 15.36
C VAL A 62 -10.53 -2.13 15.68
N VAL A 63 -10.67 -3.10 16.59
CA VAL A 63 -9.57 -4.02 16.97
C VAL A 63 -9.21 -4.99 15.83
N THR A 64 -10.21 -5.48 15.10
CA THR A 64 -10.00 -6.29 13.89
C THR A 64 -9.36 -5.46 12.78
N THR A 65 -9.83 -4.23 12.58
CA THR A 65 -9.24 -3.29 11.62
C THR A 65 -7.79 -2.93 11.96
N GLU A 66 -7.45 -2.64 13.21
CA GLU A 66 -6.07 -2.31 13.61
C GLU A 66 -5.10 -3.49 13.43
N ARG A 67 -5.51 -4.71 13.79
CA ARG A 67 -4.68 -5.92 13.59
C ARG A 67 -4.49 -6.27 12.11
N GLU A 68 -5.46 -5.97 11.26
CA GLU A 68 -5.39 -6.19 9.82
C GLU A 68 -4.56 -5.09 9.12
N VAL A 69 -4.67 -3.84 9.59
CA VAL A 69 -3.86 -2.70 9.12
C VAL A 69 -2.40 -2.83 9.56
N GLU A 70 -2.09 -3.24 10.79
CA GLU A 70 -0.70 -3.42 11.23
C GLU A 70 0.01 -4.58 10.50
N ARG A 71 -0.71 -5.68 10.26
CA ARG A 71 -0.15 -6.87 9.61
C ARG A 71 0.02 -6.67 8.10
N SER A 72 -0.84 -5.89 7.46
CA SER A 72 -0.67 -5.48 6.07
C SER A 72 0.48 -4.48 5.91
N ARG A 73 0.66 -3.54 6.86
CA ARG A 73 1.76 -2.55 6.81
C ARG A 73 3.15 -3.16 7.01
N THR A 74 3.27 -4.17 7.89
CA THR A 74 4.53 -4.89 8.10
C THR A 74 4.89 -5.76 6.90
N MET A 75 3.93 -6.47 6.31
CA MET A 75 4.17 -7.29 5.10
C MET A 75 4.54 -6.44 3.89
N ALA A 76 3.91 -5.27 3.71
CA ALA A 76 4.27 -4.32 2.65
C ALA A 76 5.71 -3.79 2.81
N ARG A 77 6.14 -3.52 4.05
CA ARG A 77 7.50 -3.05 4.32
C ARG A 77 8.55 -4.11 4.04
N VAL A 78 8.27 -5.39 4.31
CA VAL A 78 9.20 -6.49 3.97
C VAL A 78 9.39 -6.59 2.47
N SER A 79 8.32 -6.53 1.68
CA SER A 79 8.42 -6.53 0.20
C SER A 79 9.29 -5.38 -0.30
N GLN A 80 9.08 -4.18 0.24
CA GLN A 80 9.84 -3.00 -0.16
C GLN A 80 11.34 -3.12 0.16
N VAL A 81 11.70 -3.71 1.29
CA VAL A 81 13.11 -3.96 1.65
C VAL A 81 13.73 -4.98 0.71
N VAL A 82 13.02 -6.08 0.42
CA VAL A 82 13.51 -7.10 -0.52
C VAL A 82 13.72 -6.52 -1.90
N ASP A 83 12.74 -5.75 -2.42
CA ASP A 83 12.85 -5.07 -3.71
C ASP A 83 14.05 -4.13 -3.75
N TYR A 84 14.27 -3.36 -2.69
CA TYR A 84 15.42 -2.46 -2.58
C TYR A 84 16.76 -3.21 -2.65
N ILE A 85 16.87 -4.35 -1.95
CA ILE A 85 18.08 -5.19 -2.01
C ILE A 85 18.34 -5.68 -3.44
N PHE A 86 17.30 -6.12 -4.16
CA PHE A 86 17.44 -6.52 -5.56
C PHE A 86 17.90 -5.36 -6.45
N TYR A 87 17.35 -4.16 -6.27
CA TYR A 87 17.81 -2.97 -7.00
C TYR A 87 19.28 -2.65 -6.75
N VAL A 88 19.74 -2.78 -5.50
CA VAL A 88 21.16 -2.60 -5.16
C VAL A 88 22.03 -3.65 -5.86
N ILE A 89 21.60 -4.92 -5.86
CA ILE A 89 22.30 -6.00 -6.57
C ILE A 89 22.39 -5.70 -8.07
N TYR A 90 21.30 -5.26 -8.71
CA TYR A 90 21.32 -4.89 -10.12
C TYR A 90 22.25 -3.73 -10.41
N ALA A 91 22.23 -2.69 -9.57
CA ALA A 91 23.11 -1.54 -9.74
C ALA A 91 24.60 -1.96 -9.68
N LEU A 92 24.96 -2.83 -8.73
CA LEU A 92 26.33 -3.34 -8.60
C LEU A 92 26.75 -4.21 -9.80
N LEU A 93 25.88 -5.11 -10.26
CA LEU A 93 26.16 -5.96 -11.42
C LEU A 93 26.22 -5.14 -12.72
N ALA A 94 25.32 -4.17 -12.89
CA ALA A 94 25.33 -3.27 -14.03
C ALA A 94 26.58 -2.39 -14.03
N LEU A 95 27.00 -1.87 -12.88
CA LEU A 95 28.25 -1.12 -12.75
C LEU A 95 29.46 -2.00 -13.09
N ARG A 96 29.49 -3.25 -12.62
CA ARG A 96 30.53 -4.22 -13.00
C ARG A 96 30.54 -4.45 -14.52
N LEU A 97 29.37 -4.59 -15.14
CA LEU A 97 29.23 -4.74 -16.60
C LEU A 97 29.76 -3.51 -17.34
N LEU A 98 29.38 -2.30 -16.92
CA LEU A 98 29.85 -1.04 -17.50
C LEU A 98 31.38 -0.92 -17.41
N LEU A 99 31.96 -1.19 -16.24
CA LEU A 99 33.41 -1.17 -16.05
C LEU A 99 34.11 -2.20 -16.95
N ALA A 100 33.52 -3.38 -17.11
CA ALA A 100 34.05 -4.41 -18.01
C ALA A 100 33.96 -4.00 -19.50
N LEU A 101 32.86 -3.35 -19.91
CA LEU A 101 32.67 -2.82 -21.27
C LEU A 101 33.63 -1.68 -21.59
N MET A 102 33.91 -0.82 -20.61
CA MET A 102 34.86 0.28 -20.73
C MET A 102 36.33 -0.17 -20.73
N ALA A 103 36.60 -1.48 -20.69
CA ALA A 103 37.94 -2.04 -20.51
C ALA A 103 38.70 -1.38 -19.33
N ALA A 104 37.97 -1.07 -18.25
CA ALA A 104 38.51 -0.33 -17.13
C ALA A 104 39.72 -1.06 -16.52
N SER A 105 40.76 -0.30 -16.19
CA SER A 105 41.99 -0.89 -15.68
C SER A 105 41.73 -1.68 -14.40
N SER A 106 42.21 -2.92 -14.38
CA SER A 106 42.06 -3.79 -13.22
C SER A 106 42.82 -3.29 -11.97
N SER A 107 43.69 -2.30 -12.14
CA SER A 107 44.47 -1.64 -11.09
C SER A 107 43.73 -0.50 -10.39
N ALA A 108 42.59 -0.04 -10.92
CA ALA A 108 41.80 1.00 -10.26
C ALA A 108 41.13 0.43 -8.99
N GLY A 109 41.36 1.09 -7.84
CA GLY A 109 40.81 0.65 -6.54
C GLY A 109 39.28 0.54 -6.54
N PHE A 110 38.58 1.42 -7.28
CA PHE A 110 37.13 1.35 -7.46
C PHE A 110 36.68 0.07 -8.19
N VAL A 111 37.40 -0.33 -9.24
CA VAL A 111 37.11 -1.55 -10.01
C VAL A 111 37.36 -2.80 -9.15
N GLN A 112 38.40 -2.78 -8.32
CA GLN A 112 38.69 -3.86 -7.37
C GLN A 112 37.61 -3.97 -6.28
N PHE A 113 37.17 -2.84 -5.73
CA PHE A 113 36.07 -2.79 -4.77
C PHE A 113 34.78 -3.40 -5.34
N ILE A 114 34.32 -2.93 -6.51
CA ILE A 114 33.10 -3.45 -7.14
C ILE A 114 33.22 -4.94 -7.44
N ARG A 115 34.35 -5.39 -7.99
CA ARG A 115 34.58 -6.83 -8.23
C ARG A 115 34.56 -7.64 -6.94
N SER A 116 35.16 -7.16 -5.85
CA SER A 116 35.16 -7.87 -4.56
C SER A 116 33.77 -8.04 -3.95
N VAL A 117 32.92 -7.00 -4.01
CA VAL A 117 31.55 -7.05 -3.48
C VAL A 117 30.64 -7.93 -4.33
N THR A 118 30.82 -7.89 -5.66
CA THR A 118 30.00 -8.67 -6.59
C THR A 118 30.50 -10.08 -6.85
N ASP A 119 31.72 -10.42 -6.41
CA ASP A 119 32.32 -11.73 -6.64
C ASP A 119 31.53 -12.90 -6.04
N PRO A 120 30.99 -12.85 -4.82
CA PRO A 120 30.13 -13.93 -4.31
C PRO A 120 28.87 -14.15 -5.13
N LEU A 121 28.26 -13.07 -5.64
CA LEU A 121 27.08 -13.12 -6.50
C LEU A 121 27.42 -13.62 -7.91
N TYR A 122 28.65 -13.37 -8.36
CA TYR A 122 29.14 -13.73 -9.69
C TYR A 122 29.76 -15.13 -9.75
N ALA A 123 30.36 -15.60 -8.66
CA ALA A 123 31.08 -16.87 -8.54
C ALA A 123 30.32 -18.08 -9.11
N PRO A 124 29.02 -18.30 -8.83
CA PRO A 124 28.31 -19.46 -9.40
C PRO A 124 28.15 -19.40 -10.92
N PHE A 125 28.17 -18.21 -11.52
CA PHE A 125 28.06 -18.03 -12.97
C PHE A 125 29.43 -18.06 -13.67
N LYS A 126 30.51 -17.96 -12.89
CA LYS A 126 31.89 -17.99 -13.39
C LYS A 126 32.25 -19.42 -13.83
N GLY A 127 32.27 -19.64 -15.14
CA GLY A 127 32.64 -20.93 -15.75
C GLY A 127 31.47 -21.79 -16.26
N ILE A 128 30.22 -21.42 -15.96
CA ILE A 128 29.04 -22.06 -16.61
C ILE A 128 28.94 -21.66 -18.08
N VAL A 129 29.41 -20.45 -18.41
CA VAL A 129 29.28 -19.85 -19.74
C VAL A 129 30.68 -19.48 -20.22
N ALA A 130 31.07 -19.96 -21.39
CA ALA A 130 32.33 -19.59 -22.01
C ALA A 130 32.37 -18.06 -22.20
N SER A 131 33.30 -17.40 -21.51
CA SER A 131 33.64 -16.00 -21.76
C SER A 131 34.84 -15.97 -22.70
N PRO A 132 34.67 -15.75 -24.01
CA PRO A 132 35.78 -15.42 -24.87
C PRO A 132 36.33 -14.06 -24.42
N SER A 133 37.46 -14.08 -23.73
CA SER A 133 38.31 -12.91 -23.52
C SER A 133 39.02 -12.64 -24.83
N VAL A 134 38.68 -11.54 -25.51
CA VAL A 134 39.34 -11.14 -26.75
C VAL A 134 40.66 -10.48 -26.40
N GLU A 135 41.73 -10.87 -27.10
CA GLU A 135 43.07 -10.31 -26.99
C GLU A 135 42.99 -8.81 -27.35
N GLY A 136 42.97 -7.94 -26.34
CA GLY A 136 42.63 -6.51 -26.50
C GLY A 136 41.89 -5.86 -25.34
N GLY A 137 41.58 -6.60 -24.26
CA GLY A 137 41.04 -6.04 -23.01
C GLY A 137 39.51 -5.94 -22.94
N TYR A 138 38.82 -6.19 -24.05
CA TYR A 138 37.36 -6.34 -24.07
C TYR A 138 36.99 -7.77 -23.69
N THR A 139 36.49 -7.94 -22.47
CA THR A 139 35.93 -9.22 -22.03
C THR A 139 34.44 -9.18 -22.32
N LEU A 140 33.97 -9.99 -23.29
CA LEU A 140 32.55 -10.21 -23.47
C LEU A 140 32.00 -10.87 -22.20
N ALA A 141 31.42 -10.04 -21.35
CA ALA A 141 30.93 -10.41 -20.04
C ALA A 141 29.54 -11.07 -20.14
N LEU A 142 29.40 -12.03 -21.06
CA LEU A 142 28.25 -12.94 -21.16
C LEU A 142 27.81 -13.48 -19.78
N PRO A 143 28.72 -13.88 -18.87
CA PRO A 143 28.33 -14.33 -17.54
C PRO A 143 27.72 -13.22 -16.66
N ILE A 144 28.09 -11.95 -16.85
CA ILE A 144 27.48 -10.82 -16.10
C ILE A 144 26.07 -10.55 -16.61
N VAL A 145 25.86 -10.58 -17.93
CA VAL A 145 24.52 -10.44 -18.53
C VAL A 145 23.59 -11.54 -18.02
N ILE A 146 24.08 -12.79 -17.99
CA ILE A 146 23.32 -13.92 -17.46
C ILE A 146 23.04 -13.77 -15.97
N ALA A 147 24.00 -13.28 -15.18
CA ALA A 147 23.76 -12.98 -13.78
C ALA A 147 22.60 -11.99 -13.62
N ILE A 148 22.57 -10.89 -14.39
CA ILE A 148 21.47 -9.91 -14.36
C ILE A 148 20.12 -10.59 -14.67
N ILE A 149 20.07 -11.43 -15.72
CA ILE A 149 18.84 -12.14 -16.11
C ILE A 149 18.37 -13.08 -14.99
N VAL A 150 19.27 -13.86 -14.39
CA VAL A 150 18.92 -14.81 -13.32
C VAL A 150 18.44 -14.08 -12.08
N TYR A 151 19.08 -12.98 -11.69
CA TYR A 151 18.59 -12.17 -10.58
C TYR A 151 17.23 -11.54 -10.87
N ALA A 152 16.97 -11.11 -12.12
CA ALA A 152 15.65 -10.63 -12.56
C ALA A 152 14.56 -11.68 -12.40
N LEU A 153 14.85 -12.93 -12.78
CA LEU A 153 13.93 -14.05 -12.59
C LEU A 153 13.69 -14.35 -11.10
N LEU A 154 14.75 -14.33 -10.28
CA LEU A 154 14.64 -14.53 -8.83
C LEU A 154 13.78 -13.44 -8.18
N HIS A 155 14.00 -12.18 -8.55
CA HIS A 155 13.22 -11.04 -8.05
C HIS A 155 11.75 -11.15 -8.43
N ALA A 156 11.45 -11.49 -9.69
CA ALA A 156 10.08 -11.73 -10.13
C ALA A 156 9.42 -12.89 -9.37
N GLY A 157 10.16 -13.99 -9.14
CA GLY A 157 9.67 -15.13 -8.38
C GLY A 157 9.38 -14.78 -6.91
N ILE A 158 10.28 -14.04 -6.26
CA ILE A 158 10.11 -13.61 -4.87
C ILE A 158 8.98 -12.60 -4.75
N ASN A 159 8.90 -11.59 -5.61
CA ASN A 159 7.79 -10.64 -5.61
C ASN A 159 6.45 -11.34 -5.90
N GLY A 160 6.43 -12.30 -6.83
CA GLY A 160 5.28 -13.15 -7.09
C GLY A 160 4.84 -13.97 -5.86
N LEU A 161 5.79 -14.55 -5.14
CA LEU A 161 5.53 -15.30 -3.90
C LEU A 161 5.03 -14.38 -2.77
N LEU A 162 5.67 -13.23 -2.58
CA LEU A 162 5.26 -12.22 -1.60
C LEU A 162 3.84 -11.73 -1.90
N ARG A 163 3.54 -11.46 -3.17
CA ARG A 163 2.20 -11.08 -3.63
C ARG A 163 1.17 -12.18 -3.39
N LEU A 164 1.51 -13.44 -3.66
CA LEU A 164 0.61 -14.59 -3.43
C LEU A 164 0.28 -14.74 -1.94
N VAL A 165 1.29 -14.64 -1.07
CA VAL A 165 1.11 -14.72 0.39
C VAL A 165 0.32 -13.53 0.92
N ALA A 166 0.51 -12.33 0.36
CA ALA A 166 -0.25 -11.14 0.72
C ALA A 166 -1.73 -11.23 0.28
N HIS A 167 -2.02 -11.65 -0.96
CA HIS A 167 -3.38 -11.73 -1.49
C HIS A 167 -4.23 -12.83 -0.88
N ARG A 168 -3.62 -13.93 -0.40
CA ARG A 168 -4.39 -15.02 0.22
C ARG A 168 -5.13 -14.58 1.49
N LYS A 169 -4.74 -13.47 2.11
CA LYS A 169 -5.42 -12.95 3.31
C LYS A 169 -6.63 -12.06 3.05
N THR A 170 -6.89 -11.63 1.82
CA THR A 170 -8.02 -10.74 1.49
C THR A 170 -9.28 -11.49 1.03
N GLN A 171 -9.38 -12.79 1.31
CA GLN A 171 -10.66 -13.51 1.25
C GLN A 171 -11.05 -13.91 2.67
N VAL A 172 -11.81 -13.05 3.33
CA VAL A 172 -12.67 -13.40 4.47
C VAL A 172 -14.07 -12.93 4.11
#